data_AF-A0A520XKB2-F1
#
_entry.id   AF-A0A520XKB2-F1
#
_cell.length_a   1.000
_cell.length_b   1.000
_cell.length_c   1.000
_cell.angle_alpha   90.00
_cell.angle_beta   90.00
_cell.angle_gamma   90.00
#
_symmetry.space_group_name_H-M   'P 1'
#
loop_
_entity.id
_entity.type
_entity.pdbx_description
1 polymer ?
#
loop_
_entity_poly.entity_id
_entity_poly.type
_entity_poly.pdbx_seq_one_letter_code
_entity_poly.pdbx_strand_id
1 'polypeptide(L)'
;FDYEGELAIVIGRTTRYADRESALGAIAGYSCLMEGTLRDYQRHTKQFTPGKNFERSGSWGPWIVTADEVGDPYALTLSTIVDGAVVQSAPTTKLIFDLEAIVSYCSTFTTLEPGDVIATGTPGGVGYARDPQFWLEPGMTVTVEVPGVGTLTNPVIDEVL
;
A
#
# COMPACT_ATOMS: atom_id res chain seq x y z
N PHE A 1 -8.56 -12.34 -7.65
CA PHE A 1 -7.61 -12.28 -6.51
C PHE A 1 -8.08 -11.23 -5.50
N ASP A 2 -7.42 -11.02 -4.36
CA ASP A 2 -7.85 -10.04 -3.33
C ASP A 2 -7.27 -8.64 -3.59
N TYR A 3 -7.90 -7.61 -3.02
CA TYR A 3 -7.42 -6.22 -3.04
C TYR A 3 -6.88 -5.80 -1.66
N GLU A 4 -5.86 -4.94 -1.67
CA GLU A 4 -5.36 -4.25 -0.49
C GLU A 4 -4.91 -2.84 -0.91
N GLY A 5 -5.71 -1.82 -0.61
CA GLY A 5 -5.27 -0.44 -0.81
C GLY A 5 -4.39 0.04 0.33
N GLU A 6 -3.29 0.72 -0.01
CA GLU A 6 -2.31 1.22 0.95
C GLU A 6 -1.79 2.62 0.59
N LEU A 7 -1.25 3.30 1.61
CA LEU A 7 -0.38 4.44 1.42
C LEU A 7 1.04 3.90 1.21
N ALA A 8 1.73 4.36 0.18
CA ALA A 8 3.14 4.06 -0.02
C ALA A 8 4.00 5.19 0.54
N ILE A 9 5.08 4.84 1.24
CA ILE A 9 6.18 5.76 1.57
C ILE A 9 7.22 5.66 0.45
N VAL A 10 7.72 6.79 -0.04
CA VAL A 10 8.87 6.85 -0.93
C VAL A 10 10.07 7.41 -0.17
N ILE A 11 11.17 6.68 -0.15
CA ILE A 11 12.42 7.09 0.50
C ILE A 11 13.16 8.10 -0.39
N GLY A 12 13.60 9.21 0.21
CA GLY A 12 14.36 10.27 -0.45
C GLY A 12 15.83 10.35 -0.06
N ARG A 13 16.21 9.71 1.04
CA ARG A 13 17.58 9.76 1.57
C ARG A 13 18.01 8.38 2.05
N THR A 14 19.24 7.98 1.71
CA THR A 14 19.84 6.74 2.19
C THR A 14 19.80 6.68 3.72
N THR A 15 19.25 5.60 4.28
CA THR A 15 18.91 5.51 5.70
C THR A 15 19.17 4.11 6.25
N ARG A 16 19.88 4.03 7.39
CA ARG A 16 20.20 2.77 8.09
C ARG A 16 20.23 3.01 9.60
N TYR A 17 19.62 2.12 10.38
CA TYR A 17 19.52 2.21 11.83
C TYR A 17 18.98 3.57 12.31
N ALA A 18 17.99 4.12 11.61
CA ALA A 18 17.44 5.43 11.92
C ALA A 18 16.61 5.42 13.19
N ASP A 19 16.78 6.46 14.00
CA ASP A 19 15.77 6.85 14.97
C ASP A 19 14.54 7.44 14.26
N ARG A 20 13.50 7.76 15.04
CA ARG A 20 12.21 8.24 14.50
C ARG A 20 12.35 9.57 13.74
N GLU A 21 13.16 10.49 14.24
CA GLU A 21 13.39 11.78 13.58
C GLU A 21 14.11 11.62 12.25
N SER A 22 15.19 10.83 12.23
CA SER A 22 15.95 10.54 11.01
C SER A 22 15.12 9.77 9.99
N ALA A 23 14.26 8.85 10.46
CA ALA A 23 13.34 8.07 9.64
C ALA A 23 12.27 8.96 8.99
N LEU A 24 11.63 9.84 9.75
CA LEU A 24 10.67 10.81 9.22
C LEU A 24 11.32 11.72 8.18
N GLY A 25 12.51 12.26 8.49
CA GLY A 25 13.24 13.13 7.58
C GLY A 25 13.80 12.42 6.33
N ALA A 26 13.75 11.09 6.27
CA ALA A 26 14.18 10.32 5.11
C ALA A 26 13.07 10.12 4.06
N ILE A 27 11.82 10.40 4.42
CA ILE A 27 10.67 10.26 3.53
C ILE A 27 10.67 11.41 2.51
N ALA A 28 10.73 11.09 1.22
CA ALA A 28 10.56 12.06 0.14
C ALA A 28 9.09 12.45 -0.06
N GLY A 29 8.18 11.49 0.11
CA GLY A 29 6.79 11.69 -0.17
C GLY A 29 5.98 10.40 -0.12
N TYR A 30 4.77 10.50 -0.66
CA TYR A 30 3.76 9.47 -0.56
C TYR A 30 3.10 9.21 -1.91
N SER A 31 2.54 8.01 -2.07
CA SER A 31 1.77 7.61 -3.25
C SER A 31 0.65 6.65 -2.87
N CYS A 32 -0.29 6.41 -3.79
CA CYS A 32 -1.26 5.33 -3.61
C CYS A 32 -0.63 4.00 -4.01
N LEU A 33 -1.04 2.92 -3.35
CA LEU A 33 -0.59 1.57 -3.66
C LEU A 33 -1.77 0.60 -3.62
N MET A 34 -1.84 -0.28 -4.61
CA MET A 34 -2.78 -1.40 -4.69
C MET A 34 -1.97 -2.69 -4.67
N GLU A 35 -2.03 -3.44 -3.55
CA GLU A 35 -1.32 -4.71 -3.38
C GLU A 35 -2.25 -5.90 -3.62
N GLY A 36 -2.33 -6.37 -4.87
CA GLY A 36 -3.13 -7.55 -5.18
C GLY A 36 -2.56 -8.81 -4.56
N THR A 37 -3.41 -9.60 -3.91
CA THR A 37 -2.99 -10.80 -3.18
C THR A 37 -3.70 -12.05 -3.66
N LEU A 38 -2.93 -13.05 -4.07
CA LEU A 38 -3.41 -14.41 -4.32
C LEU A 38 -3.36 -15.20 -3.00
N ARG A 39 -4.52 -15.28 -2.34
CA ARG A 39 -4.64 -15.76 -0.95
C ARG A 39 -4.38 -17.25 -0.79
N ASP A 40 -4.61 -18.04 -1.82
CA ASP A 40 -4.23 -19.44 -1.91
C ASP A 40 -2.71 -19.59 -1.89
N TYR A 41 -2.00 -18.90 -2.80
CA TYR A 41 -0.54 -18.89 -2.86
C TYR A 41 0.12 -18.29 -1.61
N GLN A 42 -0.49 -17.26 -1.03
CA GLN A 42 -0.04 -16.65 0.24
C GLN A 42 0.02 -17.69 1.38
N ARG A 43 -0.78 -18.76 1.30
CA ARG A 43 -0.93 -19.79 2.33
C ARG A 43 -0.21 -21.10 2.03
N HIS A 44 0.46 -21.21 0.89
CA HIS A 44 1.27 -22.38 0.58
C HIS A 44 2.42 -22.56 1.57
N THR A 45 2.90 -21.46 2.17
CA THR A 45 3.93 -21.47 3.21
C THR A 45 3.63 -20.41 4.28
N LYS A 46 4.52 -20.26 5.27
CA LYS A 46 4.46 -19.14 6.22
C LYS A 46 4.97 -17.81 5.64
N GLN A 47 5.58 -17.84 4.45
CA GLN A 47 6.08 -16.66 3.75
C GLN A 47 5.03 -16.18 2.74
N PHE A 48 4.78 -14.87 2.72
CA PHE A 48 3.73 -14.28 1.87
C PHE A 48 4.21 -13.97 0.44
N THR A 49 5.52 -14.01 0.17
CA THR A 49 6.12 -13.62 -1.10
C THR A 49 5.39 -14.18 -2.33
N PRO A 50 5.09 -15.49 -2.42
CA PRO A 50 4.41 -16.03 -3.60
C PRO A 50 3.02 -15.44 -3.80
N GLY A 51 2.25 -15.19 -2.75
CA GLY A 51 0.91 -14.61 -2.87
C GLY A 51 0.89 -13.11 -3.16
N LYS A 52 2.02 -12.41 -3.01
CA LYS A 52 2.15 -10.95 -3.08
C LYS A 52 2.93 -10.44 -4.29
N ASN A 53 3.55 -11.34 -5.07
CA ASN A 53 4.48 -10.99 -6.16
C ASN A 53 4.13 -11.70 -7.47
N PHE A 54 2.84 -11.94 -7.73
CA PHE A 54 2.41 -12.41 -9.06
C PHE A 54 2.62 -11.31 -10.10
N GLU A 55 2.91 -11.71 -11.33
CA GLU A 55 3.14 -10.76 -12.42
C GLU A 55 1.91 -9.84 -12.58
N ARG A 56 2.15 -8.53 -12.52
CA ARG A 56 1.13 -7.48 -12.66
C ARG A 56 -0.03 -7.57 -11.65
N SER A 57 0.17 -8.19 -10.48
CA SER A 57 -0.86 -8.27 -9.44
C SER A 57 -0.98 -7.01 -8.58
N GLY A 58 0.05 -6.16 -8.53
CA GLY A 58 0.04 -4.92 -7.76
C GLY A 58 0.49 -3.71 -8.58
N SER A 59 0.21 -2.51 -8.08
CA SER A 59 0.71 -1.25 -8.66
C SER A 59 0.79 -0.14 -7.62
N TRP A 60 1.54 0.91 -7.93
CA TRP A 60 1.60 2.12 -7.11
C TRP A 60 1.77 3.34 -8.03
N GLY A 61 1.42 4.52 -7.54
CA GLY A 61 1.36 5.75 -8.33
C GLY A 61 0.04 6.49 -8.13
N PRO A 62 -0.46 7.24 -9.14
CA PRO A 62 0.17 7.50 -10.45
C PRO A 62 1.37 8.47 -10.39
N TRP A 63 1.54 9.18 -9.27
CA TRP A 63 2.66 10.08 -9.01
C TRP A 63 3.04 10.05 -7.52
N ILE A 64 4.08 10.80 -7.17
CA ILE A 64 4.54 10.99 -5.80
C ILE A 64 4.17 12.42 -5.40
N VAL A 65 3.48 12.58 -4.27
CA VAL A 65 3.30 13.90 -3.63
C VAL A 65 4.37 14.04 -2.56
N THR A 66 5.12 15.13 -2.60
CA THR A 66 6.24 15.31 -1.67
C THR A 66 5.73 15.48 -0.23
N ALA A 67 6.57 15.14 0.74
CA ALA A 67 6.17 15.17 2.14
C ALA A 67 5.73 16.57 2.61
N ASP A 68 6.32 17.64 2.05
CA ASP A 68 5.94 19.02 2.33
C ASP A 68 4.62 19.45 1.67
N GLU A 69 4.27 18.89 0.50
CA GLU A 69 2.99 19.15 -0.17
C GLU A 69 1.81 18.41 0.49
N VAL A 70 2.06 17.23 1.08
CA VAL A 70 1.03 16.48 1.84
C VAL A 70 0.64 17.19 3.14
N GLY A 71 1.56 17.94 3.76
CA GLY A 71 1.34 18.54 5.07
C GLY A 71 1.37 17.48 6.18
N ASP A 72 0.24 17.27 6.87
CA ASP A 72 0.13 16.24 7.91
C ASP A 72 -0.29 14.89 7.30
N PRO A 73 0.61 13.90 7.16
CA PRO A 73 0.26 12.60 6.60
C PRO A 73 -0.71 11.80 7.49
N TYR A 74 -0.89 12.19 8.75
CA TYR A 74 -1.85 11.58 9.67
C TYR A 74 -3.27 12.15 9.51
N ALA A 75 -3.45 13.24 8.74
CA ALA A 75 -4.76 13.75 8.38
C ALA A 75 -5.38 13.02 7.16
N LEU A 76 -4.63 12.12 6.52
CA LEU A 76 -5.06 11.42 5.32
C LEU A 76 -6.09 10.32 5.63
N THR A 77 -6.98 10.08 4.66
CA THR A 77 -7.88 8.93 4.66
C THR A 77 -7.65 8.15 3.37
N LEU A 78 -7.44 6.85 3.53
CA LEU A 78 -7.33 5.93 2.40
C LEU A 78 -8.67 5.24 2.18
N SER A 79 -9.09 5.14 0.93
CA SER A 79 -10.23 4.33 0.50
C SER A 79 -9.84 3.40 -0.63
N THR A 80 -10.42 2.20 -0.62
CA THR A 80 -10.39 1.28 -1.78
C THR A 80 -11.80 1.10 -2.29
N ILE A 81 -11.96 1.23 -3.60
CA ILE A 81 -13.24 1.23 -4.30
C ILE A 81 -13.19 0.15 -5.38
N VAL A 82 -14.19 -0.73 -5.41
CA VAL A 82 -14.35 -1.74 -6.46
C VAL A 82 -15.66 -1.50 -7.18
N ASP A 83 -15.62 -1.27 -8.48
CA ASP A 83 -16.79 -0.92 -9.32
C ASP A 83 -17.71 0.17 -8.72
N GLY A 84 -17.08 1.19 -8.13
CA GLY A 84 -17.78 2.32 -7.50
C GLY A 84 -18.25 2.08 -6.06
N ALA A 85 -18.11 0.87 -5.53
CA ALA A 85 -18.42 0.56 -4.13
C ALA A 85 -17.18 0.69 -3.25
N VAL A 86 -17.24 1.53 -2.20
CA VAL A 86 -16.17 1.62 -1.19
C VAL A 86 -16.13 0.32 -0.39
N VAL A 87 -15.02 -0.41 -0.48
CA VAL A 87 -14.82 -1.70 0.21
C VAL A 87 -13.87 -1.61 1.39
N GLN A 88 -12.98 -0.62 1.41
CA GLN A 88 -12.11 -0.26 2.54
C GLN A 88 -12.13 1.27 2.71
N SER A 89 -12.12 1.75 3.96
CA SER A 89 -11.93 3.16 4.27
C SER A 89 -11.41 3.35 5.68
N ALA A 90 -10.26 4.00 5.84
CA ALA A 90 -9.68 4.30 7.15
C ALA A 90 -8.73 5.50 7.12
N PRO A 91 -8.67 6.29 8.20
CA PRO A 91 -7.65 7.31 8.35
C PRO A 91 -6.28 6.68 8.65
N THR A 92 -5.20 7.33 8.25
CA THR A 92 -3.82 6.89 8.51
C THR A 92 -3.48 6.85 10.01
N THR A 93 -4.22 7.58 10.85
CA THR A 93 -4.15 7.46 12.32
C THR A 93 -4.48 6.06 12.86
N LYS A 94 -5.03 5.16 12.05
CA LYS A 94 -5.29 3.75 12.42
C LYS A 94 -4.13 2.81 12.16
N LEU A 95 -3.02 3.29 11.60
CA LEU A 95 -1.79 2.51 11.52
C LEU A 95 -1.36 2.03 12.91
N ILE A 96 -1.09 0.73 13.05
CA ILE A 96 -0.59 0.15 14.31
C ILE A 96 0.84 0.60 14.57
N PHE A 97 1.65 0.63 13.51
CA PHE A 97 2.98 1.22 13.50
C PHE A 97 2.92 2.47 12.62
N ASP A 98 3.21 3.62 13.20
CA ASP A 98 3.25 4.88 12.48
C ASP A 98 4.39 4.92 11.43
N LEU A 99 4.37 5.94 10.57
CA LEU A 99 5.20 6.00 9.36
C LEU A 99 6.70 5.98 9.71
N GLU A 100 7.09 6.75 10.72
CA GLU A 100 8.46 6.76 11.21
C GLU A 100 8.87 5.45 11.89
N ALA A 101 7.97 4.74 12.58
CA ALA A 101 8.26 3.40 13.11
C ALA A 101 8.50 2.39 12.00
N ILE A 102 7.69 2.42 10.94
CA ILE A 102 7.84 1.55 9.78
C ILE A 102 9.23 1.77 9.14
N VAL A 103 9.57 3.01 8.80
CA VAL A 103 10.86 3.34 8.18
C VAL A 103 12.03 3.00 9.11
N SER A 104 11.93 3.37 10.40
CA SER A 104 12.95 3.04 11.40
C SER A 104 13.17 1.53 11.48
N TYR A 105 12.10 0.73 11.58
CA TYR A 105 12.17 -0.72 11.64
C TYR A 105 12.79 -1.33 10.38
N CYS A 106 12.31 -0.96 9.18
CA CYS A 106 12.87 -1.42 7.91
C CYS A 106 14.37 -1.11 7.83
N SER A 107 14.77 0.08 8.27
CA SER A 107 16.16 0.50 8.29
C SER A 107 17.06 -0.32 9.24
N THR A 108 16.53 -1.22 10.08
CA THR A 108 17.31 -2.07 10.99
C THR A 108 17.90 -3.30 10.32
N PHE A 109 17.27 -3.79 9.25
CA PHE A 109 17.68 -5.00 8.54
C PHE A 109 18.07 -4.75 7.08
N THR A 110 17.65 -3.63 6.49
CA THR A 110 18.10 -3.19 5.17
C THR A 110 18.60 -1.75 5.22
N THR A 111 19.58 -1.40 4.38
CA THR A 111 19.80 0.01 4.04
C THR A 111 18.66 0.40 3.11
N LEU A 112 17.95 1.47 3.45
CA LEU A 112 16.95 2.07 2.58
C LEU A 112 17.64 3.07 1.66
N GLU A 113 17.39 3.01 0.36
CA GLU A 113 17.97 3.89 -0.65
C GLU A 113 16.91 4.84 -1.24
N PRO A 114 17.31 6.01 -1.76
CA PRO A 114 16.39 6.89 -2.48
C PRO A 114 15.71 6.15 -3.63
N GLY A 115 14.37 6.20 -3.67
CA GLY A 115 13.54 5.47 -4.60
C GLY A 115 12.97 4.16 -4.07
N ASP A 116 13.41 3.68 -2.89
CA ASP A 116 12.74 2.57 -2.22
C ASP A 116 11.29 2.95 -1.88
N VAL A 117 10.40 1.99 -2.05
CA VAL A 117 8.96 2.14 -1.78
C VAL A 117 8.57 1.16 -0.69
N ILE A 118 7.91 1.65 0.34
CA ILE A 118 7.42 0.84 1.46
C ILE A 118 5.89 0.87 1.46
N ALA A 119 5.30 -0.32 1.33
CA ALA A 119 3.88 -0.56 1.54
C ALA A 119 3.59 -0.54 3.06
N THR A 120 2.71 0.36 3.53
CA THR A 120 2.51 0.60 4.98
C THR A 120 1.51 -0.35 5.64
N GLY A 121 0.87 -1.21 4.87
CA GLY A 121 -0.23 -2.07 5.28
C GLY A 121 -1.60 -1.51 4.87
N THR A 122 -2.58 -2.41 4.85
CA THR A 122 -3.95 -2.15 4.41
C THR A 122 -4.95 -2.12 5.58
N PRO A 123 -6.00 -1.28 5.53
CA PRO A 123 -7.06 -1.29 6.54
C PRO A 123 -7.98 -2.52 6.44
N GLY A 124 -8.87 -2.68 7.42
CA GLY A 124 -9.90 -3.72 7.36
C GLY A 124 -10.83 -3.57 6.15
N GLY A 125 -11.37 -4.69 5.66
CA GLY A 125 -12.30 -4.73 4.53
C GLY A 125 -11.82 -5.49 3.30
N VAL A 126 -10.61 -6.08 3.36
CA VAL A 126 -10.10 -7.03 2.35
C VAL A 126 -11.12 -8.12 2.06
N GLY A 127 -11.21 -8.53 0.80
CA GLY A 127 -12.25 -9.42 0.30
C GLY A 127 -12.27 -10.78 1.00
N TYR A 128 -11.10 -11.34 1.31
CA TYR A 128 -10.95 -12.59 2.04
C TYR A 128 -11.63 -12.60 3.42
N ALA A 129 -11.67 -11.46 4.11
CA ALA A 129 -12.18 -11.34 5.47
C ALA A 129 -13.69 -11.03 5.55
N ARG A 130 -14.37 -10.92 4.41
CA ARG A 130 -15.82 -10.64 4.33
C ARG A 130 -16.64 -11.93 4.42
N ASP A 131 -17.91 -11.79 4.76
CA ASP A 131 -18.91 -12.87 4.74
C ASP A 131 -20.19 -12.39 4.00
N PRO A 132 -20.47 -12.91 2.79
CA PRO A 132 -19.63 -13.84 2.02
C PRO A 132 -18.31 -13.17 1.58
N GLN A 133 -17.30 -14.00 1.29
CA GLN A 133 -16.04 -13.52 0.73
C GLN A 133 -16.28 -12.80 -0.60
N PHE A 134 -15.47 -11.78 -0.85
CA PHE A 134 -15.52 -11.00 -2.08
C PHE A 134 -14.17 -11.10 -2.78
N TRP A 135 -14.18 -11.27 -4.10
CA TRP A 135 -12.97 -11.47 -4.90
C TRP A 135 -13.03 -10.60 -6.13
N LEU A 136 -11.87 -10.10 -6.55
CA LEU A 136 -11.73 -9.44 -7.85
C LEU A 136 -11.85 -10.47 -8.97
N GLU A 137 -12.68 -10.14 -9.96
CA GLU A 137 -12.91 -10.90 -11.17
C GLU A 137 -12.59 -10.05 -12.41
N PRO A 138 -12.28 -10.67 -13.56
CA PRO A 138 -12.04 -9.94 -14.80
C PRO A 138 -13.19 -9.02 -15.19
N GLY A 139 -12.84 -7.82 -15.66
CA GLY A 139 -13.81 -6.79 -16.04
C GLY A 139 -14.17 -5.82 -14.90
N MET A 140 -13.82 -6.15 -13.65
CA MET A 140 -13.92 -5.21 -12.53
C MET A 140 -12.83 -4.13 -12.59
N THR A 141 -13.05 -3.04 -11.88
CA THR A 141 -12.07 -1.97 -11.67
C THR A 141 -11.83 -1.74 -10.18
N VAL A 142 -10.56 -1.60 -9.81
CA VAL A 142 -10.14 -1.26 -8.44
C VAL A 142 -9.49 0.11 -8.42
N THR A 143 -9.92 0.95 -7.49
CA THR A 143 -9.36 2.28 -7.26
C THR A 143 -8.89 2.40 -5.82
N VAL A 144 -7.65 2.81 -5.61
CA VAL A 144 -7.13 3.29 -4.33
C VAL A 144 -7.09 4.80 -4.37
N GLU A 145 -7.77 5.44 -3.43
CA GLU A 145 -7.86 6.90 -3.33
C GLU A 145 -7.36 7.36 -1.97
N VAL A 146 -6.46 8.34 -2.01
CA VAL A 146 -5.98 9.06 -0.83
C VAL A 146 -6.07 10.56 -1.16
N PRO A 147 -7.13 11.27 -0.74
CA PRO A 147 -7.26 12.69 -1.00
C PRO A 147 -6.07 13.48 -0.48
N GLY A 148 -5.50 14.37 -1.31
CA GLY A 148 -4.25 15.06 -1.02
C GLY A 148 -2.99 14.33 -1.52
N VAL A 149 -3.09 13.06 -1.91
CA VAL A 149 -2.01 12.29 -2.54
C VAL A 149 -2.37 11.93 -3.97
N GLY A 150 -3.47 11.20 -4.19
CA GLY A 150 -3.91 10.86 -5.54
C GLY A 150 -4.98 9.78 -5.60
N THR A 151 -5.21 9.32 -6.83
CA THR A 151 -6.17 8.26 -7.17
C THR A 151 -5.49 7.32 -8.15
N LEU A 152 -5.36 6.04 -7.77
CA LEU A 152 -4.77 4.97 -8.57
C LEU A 152 -5.86 3.99 -8.97
N THR A 153 -6.13 3.87 -10.26
CA THR A 153 -7.18 2.98 -10.80
C THR A 153 -6.60 1.94 -11.73
N ASN A 154 -6.93 0.66 -11.50
CA ASN A 154 -6.48 -0.46 -12.31
C ASN A 154 -7.69 -1.30 -12.78
N PRO A 155 -7.74 -1.67 -14.08
CA PRO A 155 -8.66 -2.71 -14.52
C PRO A 155 -8.16 -4.08 -14.05
N VAL A 156 -9.09 -4.96 -13.70
CA VAL A 156 -8.82 -6.37 -13.43
C VAL A 156 -8.99 -7.14 -14.74
N ILE A 157 -7.92 -7.81 -15.16
CA ILE A 157 -7.91 -8.66 -16.36
C ILE A 157 -7.41 -10.04 -15.98
N ASP A 158 -7.94 -11.07 -16.63
CA ASP A 158 -7.37 -12.41 -16.54
C ASP A 158 -6.00 -12.46 -17.22
N GLU A 159 -5.18 -13.38 -16.76
CA GLU A 159 -3.91 -13.71 -17.41
C GLU A 159 -4.17 -14.26 -18.82
N VAL A 160 -3.42 -13.77 -19.81
CA VAL A 160 -3.46 -14.30 -21.18
C VAL A 160 -2.35 -15.32 -21.31
N LEU A 161 -2.71 -16.60 -21.40
CA LEU A 161 -1.79 -17.73 -21.60
C LEU A 161 -1.45 -17.94 -23.08
#